data_AF-A0A2X2JJ13-F1
#
_entry.id   AF-A0A2X2JJ13-F1
#
_cell.length_a   1.000
_cell.length_b   1.000
_cell.length_c   1.000
_cell.angle_alpha   90.00
_cell.angle_beta   90.00
_cell.angle_gamma   90.00
#
_symmetry.space_group_name_H-M   'P 1'
#
loop_
_entity.id
_entity.type
_entity.pdbx_description
1 polymer ?
#
loop_
_entity_poly.entity_id
_entity_poly.type
_entity_poly.pdbx_seq_one_letter_code
_entity_poly.pdbx_strand_id
1 'polypeptide(L)'
;MIIGPWYTQTDTTIVSAESIVRNLMYGMRDCLAFGEPMKIGYLPDSFGMSGQLPHIYNGFGITRTMFWRGCSERHGTDKTEFLWQSSDGSEVTAQVLPLGYAIGKYLPADENGLRKRLDSYFDVLEKASVTKEILLPNGHDQMPLQQNIFEVMDKLREIYPQRKFVMSRFEEVFEKIEAQRESLATLKGEFIDGKYMRVHRTIGSTRMDIKIAHARIENKIVNLLEPLATLAWTLGFEYHHGLLEKMWKEILKNHAHDSIGCCCSDKVHREIVARFELAEDMADNLLRFYMRKIADNMPQSDADKLVLFNLMPWPREEVINTTVRLRASQFNLRDDRSLYRILFVMPVRSIQA
;
A
#
# COMPACT_ATOMS: atom_id res chain seq x y z
N MET A 1 -14.78 13.15 12.90
CA MET A 1 -14.84 11.86 12.17
C MET A 1 -13.46 11.23 12.19
N ILE A 2 -13.34 9.89 12.13
CA ILE A 2 -12.04 9.17 12.08
C ILE A 2 -12.02 8.37 10.79
N ILE A 3 -11.24 8.81 9.80
CA ILE A 3 -11.14 8.16 8.49
C ILE A 3 -9.71 8.30 7.95
N GLY A 4 -9.33 7.42 7.03
CA GLY A 4 -8.00 7.43 6.42
C GLY A 4 -6.88 6.90 7.35
N PRO A 5 -5.61 7.19 7.04
CA PRO A 5 -5.13 7.95 5.87
C PRO A 5 -5.07 7.10 4.58
N TRP A 6 -5.18 5.78 4.72
CA TRP A 6 -5.09 4.83 3.63
C TRP A 6 -6.38 4.74 2.81
N TYR A 7 -6.26 4.44 1.53
CA TYR A 7 -7.38 3.98 0.70
C TYR A 7 -7.77 2.53 1.04
N THR A 8 -6.77 1.66 1.25
CA THR A 8 -6.93 0.28 1.75
C THR A 8 -5.78 -0.11 2.68
N GLN A 9 -6.01 -1.03 3.62
CA GLN A 9 -4.97 -1.50 4.56
C GLN A 9 -4.06 -2.52 3.88
N THR A 10 -2.97 -2.04 3.27
CA THR A 10 -2.07 -2.85 2.43
C THR A 10 -1.04 -3.66 3.22
N ASP A 11 -0.58 -4.75 2.63
CA ASP A 11 0.67 -5.39 3.05
C ASP A 11 1.85 -4.62 2.46
N THR A 12 2.69 -4.04 3.31
CA THR A 12 3.77 -3.12 2.89
C THR A 12 5.04 -3.84 2.44
N THR A 13 5.07 -5.17 2.48
CA THR A 13 6.21 -5.99 2.04
C THR A 13 5.99 -6.67 0.69
N ILE A 14 4.77 -6.61 0.15
CA ILE A 14 4.38 -7.27 -1.11
C ILE A 14 4.21 -6.28 -2.26
N VAL A 15 3.64 -5.10 -2.00
CA VAL A 15 3.40 -4.07 -3.03
C VAL A 15 4.62 -3.15 -3.19
N SER A 16 4.77 -2.48 -4.34
CA SER A 16 5.88 -1.53 -4.51
C SER A 16 5.71 -0.29 -3.63
N ALA A 17 6.81 0.44 -3.44
CA ALA A 17 6.80 1.73 -2.78
C ALA A 17 5.84 2.74 -3.44
N GLU A 18 5.74 2.74 -4.78
CA GLU A 18 4.82 3.63 -5.49
C GLU A 18 3.37 3.29 -5.15
N SER A 19 3.02 2.00 -5.07
CA SER A 19 1.68 1.59 -4.61
C SER A 19 1.37 2.04 -3.19
N ILE A 20 2.35 2.03 -2.28
CA ILE A 20 2.18 2.56 -0.91
C ILE A 20 1.90 4.07 -0.96
N VAL A 21 2.70 4.81 -1.74
CA VAL A 21 2.53 6.26 -1.95
C VAL A 21 1.15 6.57 -2.54
N ARG A 22 0.72 5.85 -3.57
CA ARG A 22 -0.60 6.05 -4.20
C ARG A 22 -1.74 5.68 -3.26
N ASN A 23 -1.58 4.66 -2.43
CA ASN A 23 -2.57 4.28 -1.43
C ASN A 23 -2.82 5.42 -0.42
N LEU A 24 -1.75 6.03 0.10
CA LEU A 24 -1.85 7.20 0.98
C LEU A 24 -2.37 8.43 0.25
N MET A 25 -1.85 8.72 -0.95
CA MET A 25 -2.25 9.88 -1.74
C MET A 25 -3.74 9.87 -2.04
N TYR A 26 -4.27 8.77 -2.60
CA TYR A 26 -5.70 8.66 -2.90
C TYR A 26 -6.54 8.57 -1.63
N GLY A 27 -6.08 7.85 -0.60
CA GLY A 27 -6.79 7.73 0.68
C GLY A 27 -6.98 9.08 1.36
N MET A 28 -5.91 9.84 1.53
CA MET A 28 -5.95 11.17 2.14
C MET A 28 -6.77 12.15 1.31
N ARG A 29 -6.59 12.15 -0.01
CA ARG A 29 -7.34 13.05 -0.90
C ARG A 29 -8.85 12.75 -0.87
N ASP A 30 -9.24 11.48 -0.84
CA ASP A 30 -10.65 11.09 -0.74
C ASP A 30 -11.24 11.44 0.64
N CYS A 31 -10.42 11.45 1.72
CA CYS A 31 -10.86 11.91 3.04
C CYS A 31 -11.25 13.39 3.06
N LEU A 32 -10.61 14.25 2.26
CA LEU A 32 -10.84 15.71 2.30
C LEU A 32 -12.29 16.12 1.99
N ALA A 33 -13.06 15.29 1.29
CA ALA A 33 -14.49 15.50 1.08
C ALA A 33 -15.32 15.38 2.37
N PHE A 34 -14.77 14.71 3.40
CA PHE A 34 -15.40 14.42 4.68
C PHE A 34 -14.73 15.15 5.85
N GLY A 35 -13.48 15.59 5.68
CA GLY A 35 -12.70 16.35 6.67
C GLY A 35 -11.22 15.97 6.64
N GLU A 36 -10.48 16.45 7.64
CA GLU A 36 -9.07 16.10 7.76
C GLU A 36 -8.88 14.59 7.99
N PRO A 37 -7.96 13.93 7.26
CA PRO A 37 -7.65 12.52 7.48
C PRO A 37 -7.01 12.32 8.86
N MET A 38 -7.22 11.15 9.45
CA MET A 38 -6.46 10.70 10.62
C MET A 38 -4.99 10.53 10.22
N LYS A 39 -4.11 11.44 10.67
CA LYS A 39 -2.67 11.42 10.36
C LYS A 39 -1.91 10.39 11.19
N ILE A 40 -2.37 9.14 11.16
CA ILE A 40 -1.74 7.99 11.80
C ILE A 40 -1.65 6.87 10.78
N GLY A 41 -0.45 6.39 10.48
CA GLY A 41 -0.25 5.18 9.68
C GLY A 41 -0.88 3.97 10.38
N TYR A 42 -2.12 3.62 10.00
CA TYR A 42 -2.91 2.60 10.70
C TYR A 42 -2.92 1.26 9.95
N LEU A 43 -2.03 0.36 10.36
CA LEU A 43 -1.85 -0.97 9.78
C LEU A 43 -1.97 -2.05 10.88
N PRO A 44 -3.16 -2.21 11.49
CA PRO A 44 -3.35 -3.09 12.64
C PRO A 44 -3.20 -4.58 12.29
N ASP A 45 -3.32 -4.96 11.01
CA ASP A 45 -3.26 -6.37 10.60
C ASP A 45 -2.38 -6.65 9.38
N SER A 46 -1.56 -5.68 8.94
CA SER A 46 -0.60 -5.94 7.85
C SER A 46 0.48 -6.92 8.32
N PHE A 47 0.90 -7.83 7.44
CA PHE A 47 1.76 -8.96 7.83
C PHE A 47 3.25 -8.61 7.88
N GLY A 48 3.63 -7.41 7.47
CA GLY A 48 4.95 -6.85 7.68
C GLY A 48 4.96 -5.33 7.51
N MET A 49 5.94 -4.69 8.14
CA MET A 49 6.19 -3.25 8.02
C MET A 49 7.51 -3.00 7.32
N SER A 50 7.47 -2.41 6.13
CA SER A 50 8.67 -1.98 5.39
C SER A 50 9.45 -0.93 6.18
N GLY A 51 10.78 -1.07 6.24
CA GLY A 51 11.67 -0.16 6.97
C GLY A 51 11.70 1.28 6.46
N GLN A 52 11.13 1.53 5.28
CA GLN A 52 11.04 2.87 4.66
C GLN A 52 9.70 3.56 4.92
N LEU A 53 8.77 2.96 5.66
CA LEU A 53 7.50 3.62 5.99
C LEU A 53 7.68 4.97 6.70
N PRO A 54 8.64 5.18 7.63
CA PRO A 54 8.85 6.50 8.22
C PRO A 54 9.12 7.60 7.18
N HIS A 55 9.96 7.32 6.18
CA HIS A 55 10.23 8.22 5.06
C HIS A 55 8.96 8.54 4.27
N ILE A 56 8.22 7.50 3.86
CA ILE A 56 6.97 7.67 3.10
C ILE A 56 5.96 8.48 3.93
N TYR A 57 5.74 8.12 5.20
CA TYR A 57 4.82 8.82 6.09
C TYR A 57 5.17 10.29 6.27
N ASN A 58 6.43 10.62 6.51
CA ASN A 58 6.87 12.01 6.66
C ASN A 58 6.60 12.83 5.37
N GLY A 59 6.73 12.23 4.18
CA GLY A 59 6.35 12.84 2.91
C GLY A 59 4.86 13.23 2.81
N PHE A 60 3.99 12.56 3.58
CA PHE A 60 2.56 12.88 3.71
C PHE A 60 2.23 13.70 4.97
N GLY A 61 3.24 14.16 5.72
CA GLY A 61 3.06 14.84 7.00
C GLY A 61 2.46 13.94 8.10
N ILE A 62 2.64 12.62 7.98
CA ILE A 62 2.27 11.63 8.99
C ILE A 62 3.50 11.38 9.88
N THR A 63 3.34 11.65 11.17
CA THR A 63 4.41 11.50 12.18
C THR A 63 4.13 10.40 13.20
N ARG A 64 2.99 9.70 13.05
CA ARG A 64 2.48 8.69 13.99
C ARG A 64 2.12 7.41 13.24
N THR A 65 2.39 6.25 13.82
CA THR A 65 2.06 4.95 13.22
C THR A 65 1.64 3.94 14.28
N MET A 66 0.71 3.06 13.93
CA MET A 66 0.23 2.02 14.82
C MET A 66 0.00 0.72 14.06
N PHE A 67 0.49 -0.37 14.65
CA PHE A 67 0.42 -1.69 14.06
C PHE A 67 0.51 -2.79 15.13
N TRP A 68 0.24 -4.03 14.73
CA TRP A 68 0.27 -5.18 15.65
C TRP A 68 1.49 -6.08 15.44
N ARG A 69 1.82 -6.39 14.18
CA ARG A 69 2.69 -7.51 13.83
C ARG A 69 4.12 -7.06 13.54
N GLY A 70 5.08 -7.96 13.76
CA GLY A 70 6.44 -7.84 13.24
C GLY A 70 7.48 -7.22 14.17
N CYS A 71 7.07 -6.55 15.25
CA CYS A 71 7.99 -5.97 16.23
C CYS A 71 8.19 -6.91 17.42
N SER A 72 9.42 -6.95 17.93
CA SER A 72 9.82 -7.72 19.12
C SER A 72 11.02 -7.07 19.79
N GLU A 73 11.37 -7.53 20.99
CA GLU A 73 12.51 -7.00 21.72
C GLU A 73 13.86 -7.20 21.02
N ARG A 74 13.91 -8.09 20.03
CA ARG A 74 15.08 -8.29 19.17
C ARG A 74 15.46 -7.04 18.38
N HIS A 75 14.55 -6.07 18.24
CA HIS A 75 14.84 -4.80 17.58
C HIS A 75 15.49 -3.77 18.52
N GLY A 76 15.48 -4.01 19.84
CA GLY A 76 16.20 -3.17 20.81
C GLY A 76 15.37 -2.68 22.01
N THR A 77 14.06 -2.94 22.05
CA THR A 77 13.20 -2.55 23.19
C THR A 77 12.09 -3.55 23.43
N ASP A 78 11.77 -3.83 24.69
CA ASP A 78 10.60 -4.62 25.09
C ASP A 78 9.33 -3.76 25.24
N LYS A 79 9.40 -2.48 24.83
CA LYS A 79 8.32 -1.51 24.95
C LYS A 79 7.45 -1.44 23.70
N THR A 80 6.19 -1.07 23.90
CA THR A 80 5.20 -0.89 22.83
C THR A 80 5.27 0.47 22.16
N GLU A 81 5.90 1.46 22.81
CA GLU A 81 6.10 2.80 22.28
C GLU A 81 7.58 3.05 21.98
N PHE A 82 7.86 3.58 20.79
CA PHE A 82 9.21 3.91 20.35
C PHE A 82 9.20 4.88 19.17
N LEU A 83 10.37 5.40 18.82
CA LEU A 83 10.61 6.13 17.59
C LEU A 83 11.06 5.15 16.51
N TRP A 84 10.41 5.17 15.35
CA TRP A 84 10.81 4.35 14.21
C TRP A 84 11.45 5.22 13.14
N GLN A 85 12.72 4.96 12.83
CA GLN A 85 13.52 5.75 11.91
C GLN A 85 13.91 4.95 10.65
N SER A 86 13.68 5.55 9.48
CA SER A 86 14.14 5.03 8.18
C SER A 86 15.60 5.41 7.89
N SER A 87 16.17 4.87 6.80
CA SER A 87 17.60 5.04 6.49
C SER A 87 18.01 6.48 6.17
N ASP A 88 17.07 7.32 5.73
CA ASP A 88 17.29 8.74 5.44
C ASP A 88 17.20 9.64 6.69
N GLY A 89 16.83 9.08 7.85
CA GLY A 89 16.66 9.80 9.10
C GLY A 89 15.23 10.28 9.38
N SER A 90 14.30 10.12 8.42
CA SER A 90 12.87 10.34 8.67
C SER A 90 12.37 9.44 9.79
N GLU A 91 11.41 9.93 10.57
CA GLU A 91 11.02 9.31 11.83
C GLU A 91 9.53 9.46 12.11
N VAL A 92 8.95 8.43 12.74
CA VAL A 92 7.58 8.44 13.27
C VAL A 92 7.51 7.87 14.68
N THR A 93 6.62 8.40 15.50
CA THR A 93 6.25 7.80 16.79
C THR A 93 5.41 6.56 16.52
N ALA A 94 5.80 5.42 17.07
CA ALA A 94 5.13 4.15 16.88
C ALA A 94 4.42 3.67 18.16
N GLN A 95 3.23 3.08 17.98
CA GLN A 95 2.52 2.30 19.00
C GLN A 95 2.29 0.87 18.47
N VAL A 96 2.88 -0.12 19.11
CA VAL A 96 2.59 -1.53 18.88
C VAL A 96 1.37 -1.94 19.72
N LEU A 97 0.49 -2.76 19.15
CA LEU A 97 -0.63 -3.39 19.84
C LEU A 97 -0.21 -4.79 20.34
N PRO A 98 0.33 -4.94 21.56
CA PRO A 98 1.03 -6.18 21.97
C PRO A 98 0.11 -7.40 22.06
N LEU A 99 -1.18 -7.17 22.29
CA LEU A 99 -2.22 -8.20 22.36
C LEU A 99 -3.20 -8.15 21.17
N GLY A 100 -2.86 -7.38 20.13
CA GLY A 100 -3.69 -7.16 18.95
C GLY A 100 -4.77 -6.09 19.11
N TYR A 101 -5.51 -5.86 18.03
CA TYR A 101 -6.54 -4.81 17.93
C TYR A 101 -7.93 -5.24 18.41
N ALA A 102 -8.05 -6.40 19.06
CA ALA A 102 -9.34 -7.01 19.36
C ALA A 102 -9.52 -7.44 20.82
N ILE A 103 -8.68 -6.94 21.73
CA ILE A 103 -8.74 -7.28 23.15
C ILE A 103 -9.98 -6.72 23.86
N GLY A 104 -10.53 -5.61 23.37
CA GLY A 104 -11.76 -5.00 23.86
C GLY A 104 -13.01 -5.45 23.10
N LYS A 105 -12.97 -6.54 22.32
CA LYS A 105 -14.13 -7.01 21.56
C LYS A 105 -15.21 -7.61 22.47
N TYR A 106 -16.47 -7.30 22.17
CA TYR A 106 -17.66 -7.86 22.84
C TYR A 106 -17.52 -7.88 24.37
N LEU A 107 -17.13 -6.75 24.97
CA LEU A 107 -16.92 -6.70 26.41
C LEU A 107 -18.25 -6.97 27.13
N PRO A 108 -18.29 -7.90 28.11
CA PRO A 108 -19.50 -8.16 28.87
C PRO A 108 -19.84 -6.97 29.77
N ALA A 109 -21.11 -6.86 30.18
CA ALA A 109 -21.57 -5.85 31.12
C ALA A 109 -21.49 -6.29 32.59
N ASP A 110 -21.22 -7.58 32.86
CA ASP A 110 -21.08 -8.11 34.22
C ASP A 110 -19.63 -8.10 34.72
N GLU A 111 -19.47 -7.91 36.03
CA GLU A 111 -18.16 -7.81 36.68
C GLU A 111 -17.30 -9.06 36.47
N ASN A 112 -17.88 -10.26 36.64
CA ASN A 112 -17.14 -11.52 36.52
C ASN A 112 -16.57 -11.69 35.10
N GLY A 113 -17.37 -11.40 34.08
CA GLY A 113 -16.95 -11.42 32.69
C GLY A 113 -15.84 -10.42 32.38
N LEU A 114 -15.96 -9.19 32.90
CA LEU A 114 -14.96 -8.14 32.69
C LEU A 114 -13.64 -8.49 33.37
N ARG A 115 -13.67 -8.91 34.64
CA ARG A 115 -12.48 -9.36 35.39
C ARG A 115 -11.78 -10.52 34.71
N LYS A 116 -12.54 -11.55 34.35
CA LYS A 116 -12.02 -12.71 33.61
C LYS A 116 -11.33 -12.31 32.31
N ARG A 117 -11.83 -11.28 31.61
CA ARG A 117 -11.27 -10.82 30.35
C ARG A 117 -10.03 -9.94 30.56
N LEU A 118 -10.10 -8.96 31.44
CA LEU A 118 -9.18 -7.83 31.45
C LEU A 118 -8.07 -7.94 32.51
N ASP A 119 -8.28 -8.67 33.60
CA ASP A 119 -7.29 -8.73 34.69
C ASP A 119 -5.94 -9.24 34.19
N SER A 120 -5.95 -10.27 33.33
CA SER A 120 -4.71 -10.81 32.73
C SER A 120 -4.11 -9.90 31.65
N TYR A 121 -4.88 -8.97 31.09
CA TYR A 121 -4.40 -8.05 30.05
C TYR A 121 -3.71 -6.84 30.65
N PHE A 122 -4.20 -6.30 31.77
CA PHE A 122 -3.63 -5.08 32.36
C PHE A 122 -2.15 -5.23 32.69
N ASP A 123 -1.74 -6.31 33.34
CA ASP A 123 -0.32 -6.52 33.69
C ASP A 123 0.58 -6.56 32.45
N VAL A 124 0.11 -7.20 31.36
CA VAL A 124 0.86 -7.29 30.11
C VAL A 124 0.98 -5.92 29.43
N LEU A 125 -0.14 -5.20 29.34
CA LEU A 125 -0.21 -3.89 28.70
C LEU A 125 0.57 -2.84 29.49
N GLU A 126 0.39 -2.80 30.82
CA GLU A 126 1.07 -1.88 31.72
C GLU A 126 2.57 -2.14 31.75
N LYS A 127 3.04 -3.39 31.74
CA LYS A 127 4.48 -3.69 31.71
C LYS A 127 5.15 -3.26 30.40
N ALA A 128 4.46 -3.44 29.28
CA ALA A 128 4.96 -3.12 27.95
C ALA A 128 4.92 -1.61 27.65
N SER A 129 3.99 -0.88 28.25
CA SER A 129 3.84 0.57 28.02
C SER A 129 4.84 1.42 28.81
N VAL A 130 5.44 2.40 28.15
CA VAL A 130 6.26 3.47 28.71
C VAL A 130 5.38 4.46 29.48
N THR A 131 4.29 4.92 28.84
CA THR A 131 3.43 5.98 29.38
C THR A 131 2.38 5.50 30.38
N LYS A 132 2.04 4.20 30.33
CA LYS A 132 0.87 3.59 30.99
C LYS A 132 -0.48 4.11 30.45
N GLU A 133 -0.49 4.76 29.29
CA GLU A 133 -1.70 5.13 28.56
C GLU A 133 -2.12 3.94 27.70
N ILE A 134 -2.96 3.09 28.27
CA ILE A 134 -3.28 1.78 27.69
C ILE A 134 -4.43 1.88 26.68
N LEU A 135 -4.17 1.43 25.45
CA LEU A 135 -5.21 1.22 24.44
C LEU A 135 -5.95 -0.09 24.69
N LEU A 136 -7.28 0.00 24.78
CA LEU A 136 -8.20 -1.14 24.73
C LEU A 136 -9.11 -0.99 23.49
N PRO A 137 -8.68 -1.46 22.30
CA PRO A 137 -9.48 -1.35 21.10
C PRO A 137 -10.81 -2.12 21.22
N ASN A 138 -11.93 -1.41 21.23
CA ASN A 138 -13.28 -1.98 21.21
C ASN A 138 -13.71 -2.22 19.75
N GLY A 139 -13.23 -3.33 19.19
CA GLY A 139 -13.52 -3.73 17.83
C GLY A 139 -12.91 -5.09 17.52
N HIS A 140 -13.28 -5.64 16.37
CA HIS A 140 -12.70 -6.86 15.79
C HIS A 140 -13.14 -6.96 14.33
N ASP A 141 -12.71 -8.02 13.65
CA ASP A 141 -13.02 -8.34 12.27
C ASP A 141 -14.53 -8.33 12.08
N GLN A 142 -15.00 -7.34 11.32
CA GLN A 142 -16.41 -7.18 10.97
C GLN A 142 -17.35 -7.14 12.18
N MET A 143 -16.83 -6.73 13.35
CA MET A 143 -17.64 -6.62 14.56
C MET A 143 -18.61 -5.43 14.44
N PRO A 144 -19.92 -5.62 14.70
CA PRO A 144 -20.85 -4.51 14.79
C PRO A 144 -20.50 -3.60 15.97
N LEU A 145 -20.88 -2.33 15.89
CA LEU A 145 -20.72 -1.41 17.01
C LEU A 145 -21.36 -1.99 18.27
N GLN A 146 -20.60 -2.02 19.36
CA GLN A 146 -21.09 -2.48 20.64
C GLN A 146 -22.10 -1.47 21.22
N GLN A 147 -23.39 -1.80 21.11
CA GLN A 147 -24.49 -0.88 21.46
C GLN A 147 -24.52 -0.51 22.95
N ASN A 148 -24.11 -1.42 23.83
CA ASN A 148 -24.11 -1.22 25.28
C ASN A 148 -22.76 -0.72 25.83
N ILE A 149 -21.89 -0.13 24.99
CA ILE A 149 -20.55 0.28 25.43
C ILE A 149 -20.56 1.24 26.62
N PHE A 150 -21.57 2.12 26.74
CA PHE A 150 -21.67 3.05 27.86
C PHE A 150 -21.93 2.33 29.19
N GLU A 151 -22.80 1.33 29.22
CA GLU A 151 -23.05 0.48 30.39
C GLU A 151 -21.77 -0.27 30.80
N VAL A 152 -21.06 -0.83 29.81
CA VAL A 152 -19.76 -1.50 30.05
C VAL A 152 -18.74 -0.51 30.62
N MET A 153 -18.66 0.71 30.09
CA MET A 153 -17.75 1.74 30.59
C MET A 153 -18.08 2.17 32.02
N ASP A 154 -19.37 2.28 32.37
CA ASP A 154 -19.80 2.53 33.75
C ASP A 154 -19.36 1.40 34.68
N LYS A 155 -19.59 0.15 34.27
CA LYS A 155 -19.16 -1.01 35.06
C LYS A 155 -17.64 -1.08 35.21
N LEU A 156 -16.87 -0.79 34.15
CA LEU A 156 -15.40 -0.75 34.21
C LEU A 156 -14.90 0.28 35.23
N ARG A 157 -15.51 1.48 35.26
CA ARG A 157 -15.17 2.51 36.26
C ARG A 157 -15.51 2.09 37.68
N GLU A 158 -16.61 1.36 37.87
CA GLU A 158 -17.04 0.84 39.17
C GLU A 158 -16.09 -0.24 39.72
N ILE A 159 -15.72 -1.23 38.90
CA ILE A 159 -14.99 -2.43 39.36
C ILE A 159 -13.47 -2.25 39.41
N TYR A 160 -12.95 -1.21 38.75
CA TYR A 160 -11.53 -0.84 38.72
C TYR A 160 -11.31 0.62 39.15
N PRO A 161 -11.64 1.01 40.38
CA PRO A 161 -11.53 2.40 40.85
C PRO A 161 -10.10 2.96 40.82
N GLN A 162 -9.10 2.09 40.78
CA GLN A 162 -7.69 2.43 40.64
C GLN A 162 -7.27 2.79 39.21
N ARG A 163 -8.15 2.62 38.21
CA ARG A 163 -7.90 2.90 36.79
C ARG A 163 -8.92 3.88 36.24
N LYS A 164 -8.48 4.73 35.31
CA LYS A 164 -9.36 5.71 34.64
C LYS A 164 -9.72 5.20 33.25
N PHE A 165 -10.98 4.81 33.06
CA PHE A 165 -11.50 4.40 31.76
C PHE A 165 -12.15 5.58 31.04
N VAL A 166 -11.68 5.87 29.82
CA VAL A 166 -12.19 6.93 28.95
C VAL A 166 -12.52 6.38 27.56
N MET A 167 -13.60 6.86 26.96
CA MET A 167 -13.81 6.73 25.51
C MET A 167 -12.92 7.78 24.85
N SER A 168 -11.93 7.33 24.08
CA SER A 168 -10.89 8.20 23.53
C SER A 168 -10.64 7.89 22.06
N ARG A 169 -9.66 8.57 21.48
CA ARG A 169 -9.18 8.41 20.12
C ARG A 169 -7.67 8.17 20.14
N PHE A 170 -7.14 7.61 19.07
CA PHE A 170 -5.71 7.31 19.00
C PHE A 170 -4.83 8.56 19.12
N GLU A 171 -5.28 9.70 18.58
CA GLU A 171 -4.54 10.96 18.63
C GLU A 171 -4.22 11.40 20.07
N GLU A 172 -5.16 11.24 21.00
CA GLU A 172 -4.98 11.60 22.41
C GLU A 172 -3.90 10.73 23.08
N VAL A 173 -3.82 9.45 22.73
CA VAL A 173 -2.78 8.54 23.24
C VAL A 173 -1.42 8.92 22.67
N PHE A 174 -1.33 9.22 21.37
CA PHE A 174 -0.07 9.67 20.77
C PHE A 174 0.45 10.97 21.38
N GLU A 175 -0.43 11.92 21.73
CA GLU A 175 -0.02 13.14 22.43
C GLU A 175 0.70 12.84 23.76
N LYS A 176 0.24 11.82 24.50
CA LYS A 176 0.88 11.39 25.75
C LYS A 176 2.21 10.67 25.52
N ILE A 177 2.31 9.88 24.45
CA ILE A 177 3.56 9.22 24.04
C ILE A 177 4.60 10.25 23.64
N GLU A 178 4.22 11.22 22.81
CA GLU A 178 5.09 12.28 22.33
C GLU A 178 5.55 13.20 23.46
N ALA A 179 4.72 13.43 24.49
CA ALA A 179 5.14 14.14 25.69
C ALA A 179 6.27 13.44 26.46
N GLN A 180 6.48 12.13 26.25
CA GLN A 180 7.57 11.34 26.84
C GLN A 180 8.64 10.96 25.80
N ARG A 181 8.73 11.68 24.69
CA ARG A 181 9.62 11.38 23.56
C ARG A 181 11.07 11.08 23.95
N GLU A 182 11.64 11.80 24.92
CA GLU A 182 13.03 11.61 25.37
C GLU A 182 13.29 10.23 25.99
N SER A 183 12.24 9.54 26.45
CA SER A 183 12.32 8.20 27.03
C SER A 183 12.13 7.07 26.02
N LEU A 184 11.77 7.40 24.77
CA LEU A 184 11.48 6.41 23.74
C LEU A 184 12.76 5.88 23.10
N ALA A 185 12.87 4.56 22.99
CA ALA A 185 13.91 3.93 22.19
C ALA A 185 13.76 4.30 20.70
N THR A 186 14.86 4.35 19.96
CA THR A 186 14.81 4.50 18.50
C THR A 186 15.09 3.15 17.83
N LEU A 187 14.13 2.64 17.08
CA LEU A 187 14.24 1.40 16.30
C LEU A 187 14.41 1.72 14.82
N LYS A 188 15.09 0.84 14.10
CA LYS A 188 15.37 0.96 12.67
C LYS A 188 15.11 -0.37 11.96
N GLY A 189 14.87 -0.27 10.65
CA GLY A 189 14.69 -1.44 9.79
C GLY A 189 13.24 -1.91 9.71
N GLU A 190 13.08 -3.11 9.16
CA GLU A 190 11.79 -3.72 8.86
C GLU A 190 11.23 -4.47 10.07
N PHE A 191 9.91 -4.47 10.25
CA PHE A 191 9.24 -5.25 11.30
C PHE A 191 8.54 -6.46 10.70
N ILE A 192 9.23 -7.59 10.74
CA ILE A 192 8.78 -8.89 10.20
C ILE A 192 9.06 -10.05 11.17
N ASP A 193 9.30 -9.79 12.45
CA ASP A 193 9.52 -10.84 13.45
C ASP A 193 8.21 -11.52 13.88
N GLY A 194 8.19 -12.85 13.76
CA GLY A 194 7.05 -13.69 14.10
C GLY A 194 6.95 -14.11 15.56
N LYS A 195 7.80 -13.56 16.44
CA LYS A 195 7.95 -14.01 17.84
C LYS A 195 6.67 -13.88 18.67
N TYR A 196 6.05 -12.70 18.68
CA TYR A 196 4.83 -12.45 19.47
C TYR A 196 3.55 -12.69 18.69
N MET A 197 3.59 -12.58 17.36
CA MET A 197 2.45 -12.81 16.49
C MET A 197 2.90 -13.24 15.10
N ARG A 198 2.10 -14.04 14.40
CA ARG A 198 2.42 -14.49 13.03
C ARG A 198 2.49 -13.30 12.07
N VAL A 199 3.57 -13.20 11.31
CA VAL A 199 3.76 -12.24 10.22
C VAL A 199 3.53 -12.89 8.84
N HIS A 200 2.99 -14.11 8.82
CA HIS A 200 2.62 -14.83 7.59
C HIS A 200 3.71 -14.81 6.49
N ARG A 201 5.01 -14.93 6.83
CA ARG A 201 6.13 -14.73 5.87
C ARG A 201 6.02 -15.51 4.55
N THR A 202 5.37 -16.68 4.56
CA THR A 202 5.17 -17.51 3.35
C THR A 202 4.03 -17.02 2.46
N ILE A 203 3.28 -15.98 2.85
CA ILE A 203 2.11 -15.51 2.12
C ILE A 203 2.45 -14.96 0.73
N GLY A 204 3.69 -14.46 0.56
CA GLY A 204 4.21 -13.99 -0.73
C GLY A 204 4.25 -15.07 -1.82
N SER A 205 4.26 -16.37 -1.47
CA SER A 205 4.26 -17.47 -2.45
C SER A 205 2.87 -18.04 -2.75
N THR A 206 1.84 -17.60 -2.04
CA THR A 206 0.45 -18.04 -2.31
C THR A 206 -0.01 -17.41 -3.62
N ARG A 207 -0.70 -18.17 -4.49
CA ARG A 207 -1.27 -17.63 -5.75
C ARG A 207 -0.29 -16.74 -6.53
N MET A 208 0.89 -17.29 -6.81
CA MET A 208 1.98 -16.59 -7.48
C MET A 208 1.55 -16.04 -8.85
N ASP A 209 0.57 -16.67 -9.51
CA ASP A 209 -0.11 -16.17 -10.70
C ASP A 209 -0.64 -14.74 -10.51
N ILE A 210 -1.31 -14.48 -9.38
CA ILE A 210 -1.86 -13.15 -9.05
C ILE A 210 -0.74 -12.16 -8.73
N LYS A 211 0.32 -12.58 -8.00
CA LYS A 211 1.45 -11.70 -7.68
C LYS A 211 2.24 -11.29 -8.91
N ILE A 212 2.46 -12.21 -9.86
CA ILE A 212 3.12 -11.94 -11.13
C ILE A 212 2.27 -10.97 -11.97
N ALA A 213 0.95 -11.19 -12.03
CA ALA A 213 0.05 -10.27 -12.72
C ALA A 213 0.10 -8.86 -12.09
N HIS A 214 0.01 -8.77 -10.77
CA HIS A 214 0.13 -7.51 -10.04
C HIS A 214 1.45 -6.79 -10.35
N ALA A 215 2.60 -7.45 -10.22
CA ALA A 215 3.91 -6.86 -10.49
C ALA A 215 4.04 -6.36 -11.94
N ARG A 216 3.49 -7.10 -12.91
CA ARG A 216 3.43 -6.69 -14.32
C ARG A 216 2.60 -5.42 -14.51
N ILE A 217 1.41 -5.35 -13.90
CA ILE A 217 0.49 -4.22 -14.03
C ILE A 217 1.05 -2.98 -13.35
N GLU A 218 1.55 -3.13 -12.14
CA GLU A 218 2.19 -2.06 -11.39
C GLU A 218 3.38 -1.49 -12.17
N ASN A 219 4.27 -2.36 -12.68
CA ASN A 219 5.37 -1.94 -13.53
C ASN A 219 4.90 -1.23 -14.80
N LYS A 220 3.85 -1.73 -15.45
CA LYS A 220 3.27 -1.13 -16.66
C LYS A 220 2.74 0.28 -16.39
N ILE A 221 2.02 0.49 -15.29
CA ILE A 221 1.47 1.79 -14.94
C ILE A 221 2.61 2.77 -14.60
N VAL A 222 3.50 2.37 -13.68
CA VAL A 222 4.54 3.25 -13.11
C VAL A 222 5.67 3.54 -14.10
N ASN A 223 6.19 2.52 -14.76
CA ASN A 223 7.44 2.65 -15.53
C ASN A 223 7.23 2.81 -17.04
N LEU A 224 6.02 2.55 -17.54
CA LEU A 224 5.72 2.70 -18.97
C LEU A 224 4.66 3.78 -19.20
N LEU A 225 3.48 3.61 -18.62
CA LEU A 225 2.34 4.46 -18.93
C LEU A 225 2.52 5.89 -18.42
N GLU A 226 2.85 6.09 -17.15
CA GLU A 226 3.00 7.43 -16.59
C GLU A 226 4.15 8.23 -17.20
N PRO A 227 5.35 7.65 -17.46
CA PRO A 227 6.41 8.32 -18.21
C PRO A 227 5.99 8.70 -19.63
N LEU A 228 5.32 7.79 -20.36
CA LEU A 228 4.84 8.07 -21.71
C LEU A 228 3.73 9.14 -21.71
N ALA A 229 2.82 9.10 -20.75
CA ALA A 229 1.77 10.11 -20.58
C ALA A 229 2.38 11.48 -20.27
N THR A 230 3.43 11.52 -19.45
CA THR A 230 4.18 12.75 -19.14
C THR A 230 4.88 13.28 -20.38
N LEU A 231 5.53 12.42 -21.18
CA LEU A 231 6.13 12.82 -22.46
C LEU A 231 5.07 13.34 -23.46
N ALA A 232 3.92 12.67 -23.55
CA ALA A 232 2.83 13.14 -24.40
C ALA A 232 2.33 14.52 -23.94
N TRP A 233 2.24 14.73 -22.62
CA TRP A 233 1.83 16.01 -22.05
C TRP A 233 2.81 17.15 -22.35
N THR A 234 4.13 16.91 -22.28
CA THR A 234 5.11 17.95 -22.65
C THR A 234 5.07 18.30 -24.14
N LEU A 235 4.54 17.40 -24.98
CA LEU A 235 4.27 17.64 -26.41
C LEU A 235 2.90 18.32 -26.67
N GLY A 236 2.16 18.67 -25.62
CA GLY A 236 0.88 19.39 -25.72
C GLY A 236 -0.36 18.50 -25.77
N PHE A 237 -0.23 17.18 -25.57
CA PHE A 237 -1.39 16.30 -25.44
C PHE A 237 -1.97 16.31 -24.02
N GLU A 238 -3.22 15.88 -23.88
CA GLU A 238 -3.89 15.78 -22.57
C GLU A 238 -3.26 14.68 -21.70
N TYR A 239 -2.99 15.01 -20.43
CA TYR A 239 -2.68 14.02 -19.40
C TYR A 239 -3.98 13.53 -18.75
N HIS A 240 -4.36 12.29 -19.00
CA HIS A 240 -5.64 11.71 -18.58
C HIS A 240 -5.66 11.33 -17.09
N HIS A 241 -5.62 12.32 -16.19
CA HIS A 241 -5.57 12.13 -14.73
C HIS A 241 -6.68 11.20 -14.21
N GLY A 242 -7.92 11.41 -14.64
CA GLY A 242 -9.06 10.61 -14.17
C GLY A 242 -8.98 9.13 -14.55
N LEU A 243 -8.38 8.82 -15.70
CA LEU A 243 -8.20 7.43 -16.15
C LEU A 243 -7.08 6.75 -15.35
N LEU A 244 -5.97 7.45 -15.09
CA LEU A 244 -4.90 6.95 -14.23
C LEU A 244 -5.38 6.73 -12.80
N GLU A 245 -6.15 7.66 -12.25
CA GLU A 245 -6.79 7.48 -10.95
C GLU A 245 -7.67 6.25 -10.93
N LYS A 246 -8.50 6.06 -11.95
CA LYS A 246 -9.36 4.87 -12.04
C LYS A 246 -8.52 3.59 -12.05
N MET A 247 -7.45 3.51 -12.85
CA MET A 247 -6.53 2.36 -12.87
C MET A 247 -5.95 2.09 -11.48
N TRP A 248 -5.41 3.13 -10.84
CA TRP A 248 -4.83 3.03 -9.50
C TRP A 248 -5.86 2.57 -8.47
N LYS A 249 -7.06 3.16 -8.44
CA LYS A 249 -8.12 2.75 -7.51
C LYS A 249 -8.59 1.32 -7.75
N GLU A 250 -8.59 0.82 -8.98
CA GLU A 250 -8.89 -0.61 -9.23
C GLU A 250 -7.82 -1.54 -8.64
N ILE A 251 -6.53 -1.23 -8.80
CA ILE A 251 -5.48 -2.07 -8.21
C ILE A 251 -5.41 -1.92 -6.69
N LEU A 252 -5.59 -0.71 -6.15
CA LEU A 252 -5.55 -0.46 -4.70
C LEU A 252 -6.67 -1.19 -3.94
N LYS A 253 -7.82 -1.46 -4.56
CA LYS A 253 -8.87 -2.34 -4.00
C LYS A 253 -8.36 -3.76 -3.76
N ASN A 254 -7.42 -4.23 -4.56
CA ASN A 254 -6.78 -5.54 -4.41
C ASN A 254 -5.60 -5.52 -3.43
N HIS A 255 -5.14 -4.34 -3.00
CA HIS A 255 -3.95 -4.23 -2.14
C HIS A 255 -4.25 -4.47 -0.66
N ALA A 256 -5.51 -4.53 -0.24
CA ALA A 256 -5.87 -4.96 1.11
C ALA A 256 -5.12 -6.27 1.45
N HIS A 257 -4.54 -6.35 2.65
CA HIS A 257 -3.59 -7.42 3.03
C HIS A 257 -4.12 -8.84 2.74
N ASP A 258 -5.40 -9.12 2.98
CA ASP A 258 -5.98 -10.42 2.65
C ASP A 258 -6.06 -10.70 1.15
N SER A 259 -6.31 -9.65 0.36
CA SER A 259 -6.46 -9.72 -1.10
C SER A 259 -5.12 -9.92 -1.78
N ILE A 260 -4.14 -9.04 -1.53
CA ILE A 260 -2.80 -9.16 -2.13
C ILE A 260 -2.02 -10.32 -1.49
N GLY A 261 -2.28 -10.61 -0.21
CA GLY A 261 -1.85 -11.82 0.46
C GLY A 261 -2.47 -13.08 -0.13
N CYS A 262 -3.57 -12.99 -0.88
CA CYS A 262 -4.32 -14.11 -1.44
C CYS A 262 -4.66 -15.23 -0.43
N CYS A 263 -5.12 -14.82 0.75
CA CYS A 263 -5.67 -15.71 1.77
C CYS A 263 -7.20 -15.67 1.82
N CYS A 264 -7.84 -15.30 0.71
CA CYS A 264 -9.29 -15.29 0.56
C CYS A 264 -9.82 -16.58 -0.08
N SER A 265 -11.16 -16.66 -0.22
CA SER A 265 -11.79 -17.72 -1.02
C SER A 265 -11.52 -17.57 -2.51
N ASP A 266 -11.65 -18.65 -3.28
CA ASP A 266 -11.52 -18.60 -4.75
C ASP A 266 -12.51 -17.65 -5.41
N LYS A 267 -13.70 -17.46 -4.83
CA LYS A 267 -14.67 -16.49 -5.35
C LYS A 267 -14.11 -15.06 -5.28
N VAL A 268 -13.48 -14.70 -4.17
CA VAL A 268 -12.84 -13.40 -3.98
C VAL A 268 -11.62 -13.26 -4.90
N HIS A 269 -10.81 -14.32 -5.04
CA HIS A 269 -9.67 -14.30 -5.97
C HIS A 269 -10.08 -14.06 -7.42
N ARG A 270 -11.24 -14.58 -7.88
CA ARG A 270 -11.76 -14.26 -9.23
C ARG A 270 -12.06 -12.77 -9.40
N GLU A 271 -12.59 -12.11 -8.38
CA GLU A 271 -12.83 -10.66 -8.43
C GLU A 271 -11.53 -9.86 -8.40
N ILE A 272 -10.54 -10.31 -7.61
CA ILE A 272 -9.20 -9.71 -7.59
C ILE A 272 -8.58 -9.74 -8.98
N VAL A 273 -8.59 -10.91 -9.64
CA VAL A 273 -8.08 -11.07 -11.01
C VAL A 273 -8.82 -10.15 -11.98
N ALA A 274 -10.15 -10.10 -11.93
CA ALA A 274 -10.94 -9.24 -12.82
C ALA A 274 -10.61 -7.74 -12.68
N ARG A 275 -10.34 -7.24 -11.46
CA ARG A 275 -9.91 -5.85 -11.25
C ARG A 275 -8.53 -5.58 -11.81
N PHE A 276 -7.61 -6.54 -11.70
CA PHE A 276 -6.28 -6.45 -12.30
C PHE A 276 -6.35 -6.44 -13.84
N GLU A 277 -7.11 -7.35 -14.43
CA GLU A 277 -7.33 -7.39 -15.89
C GLU A 277 -7.93 -6.08 -16.40
N LEU A 278 -8.93 -5.53 -15.70
CA LEU A 278 -9.52 -4.24 -16.04
C LEU A 278 -8.50 -3.09 -16.00
N ALA A 279 -7.67 -3.03 -14.96
CA ALA A 279 -6.61 -2.02 -14.87
C ALA A 279 -5.55 -2.19 -15.96
N GLU A 280 -5.20 -3.43 -16.28
CA GLU A 280 -4.25 -3.76 -17.33
C GLU A 280 -4.75 -3.34 -18.71
N ASP A 281 -6.01 -3.64 -19.04
CA ASP A 281 -6.64 -3.26 -20.31
C ASP A 281 -6.71 -1.75 -20.48
N MET A 282 -7.05 -1.02 -19.40
CA MET A 282 -7.03 0.44 -19.39
C MET A 282 -5.61 0.98 -19.66
N ALA A 283 -4.59 0.38 -19.03
CA ALA A 283 -3.21 0.78 -19.22
C ALA A 283 -2.70 0.50 -20.64
N ASP A 284 -2.97 -0.68 -21.19
CA ASP A 284 -2.55 -1.07 -22.55
C ASP A 284 -3.19 -0.18 -23.61
N ASN A 285 -4.47 0.16 -23.44
CA ASN A 285 -5.18 1.03 -24.38
C ASN A 285 -4.67 2.46 -24.31
N LEU A 286 -4.43 3.00 -23.11
CA LEU A 286 -3.91 4.36 -22.97
C LEU A 286 -2.45 4.47 -23.45
N LEU A 287 -1.64 3.43 -23.21
CA LEU A 287 -0.27 3.36 -23.71
C LEU A 287 -0.24 3.35 -25.25
N ARG A 288 -1.04 2.47 -25.88
CA ARG A 288 -1.18 2.45 -27.35
C ARG A 288 -1.71 3.77 -27.91
N PHE A 289 -2.65 4.40 -27.22
CA PHE A 289 -3.18 5.71 -27.59
C PHE A 289 -2.08 6.77 -27.61
N TYR A 290 -1.29 6.91 -26.54
CA TYR A 290 -0.21 7.90 -26.51
C TYR A 290 0.90 7.60 -27.51
N MET A 291 1.33 6.34 -27.64
CA MET A 291 2.33 5.96 -28.65
C MET A 291 1.88 6.38 -30.05
N ARG A 292 0.61 6.11 -30.40
CA ARG A 292 0.04 6.49 -31.69
C ARG A 292 -0.10 8.00 -31.83
N LYS A 293 -0.58 8.71 -30.81
CA LYS A 293 -0.69 10.17 -30.83
C LYS A 293 0.65 10.84 -31.10
N ILE A 294 1.71 10.38 -30.43
CA ILE A 294 3.06 10.90 -30.64
C ILE A 294 3.52 10.59 -32.07
N ALA A 295 3.43 9.33 -32.51
CA ALA A 295 3.89 8.90 -33.84
C ALA A 295 3.15 9.63 -34.99
N ASP A 296 1.83 9.76 -34.89
CA ASP A 296 0.98 10.40 -35.92
C ASP A 296 1.25 11.91 -36.05
N ASN A 297 1.78 12.56 -34.99
CA ASN A 297 2.10 13.99 -34.98
C ASN A 297 3.60 14.29 -35.19
N MET A 298 4.44 13.28 -35.44
CA MET A 298 5.81 13.52 -35.90
C MET A 298 5.83 14.17 -37.30
N PRO A 299 6.88 14.94 -37.66
CA PRO A 299 7.03 15.53 -39.00
C PRO A 299 6.73 14.54 -40.12
N GLN A 300 6.05 14.98 -41.17
CA GLN A 300 5.70 14.12 -42.30
C GLN A 300 6.97 13.59 -42.99
N SER A 301 6.89 12.36 -43.47
CA SER A 301 7.97 11.68 -44.20
C SER A 301 7.35 10.83 -45.31
N ASP A 302 8.06 10.69 -46.42
CA ASP A 302 7.65 9.84 -47.53
C ASP A 302 7.78 8.34 -47.20
N ALA A 303 8.43 8.00 -46.09
CA ALA A 303 8.59 6.62 -45.60
C ALA A 303 7.64 6.30 -44.44
N ASP A 304 7.29 5.02 -44.29
CA ASP A 304 6.61 4.51 -43.10
C ASP A 304 7.47 4.75 -41.85
N LYS A 305 6.83 5.17 -40.74
CA LYS A 305 7.51 5.47 -39.48
C LYS A 305 7.46 4.28 -38.53
N LEU A 306 8.62 3.83 -38.07
CA LEU A 306 8.76 2.94 -36.92
C LEU A 306 9.31 3.75 -35.74
N VAL A 307 8.51 3.91 -34.69
CA VAL A 307 8.89 4.69 -33.50
C VAL A 307 9.17 3.75 -32.34
N LEU A 308 10.33 3.90 -31.72
CA LEU A 308 10.73 3.16 -30.52
C LEU A 308 10.82 4.12 -29.34
N PHE A 309 10.24 3.73 -28.21
CA PHE A 309 10.23 4.53 -26.99
C PHE A 309 11.17 3.88 -25.97
N ASN A 310 12.17 4.62 -25.50
CA ASN A 310 12.90 4.26 -24.29
C ASN A 310 12.29 5.04 -23.12
N LEU A 311 11.52 4.33 -22.29
CA LEU A 311 10.82 4.92 -21.12
C LEU A 311 11.61 4.72 -19.83
N MET A 312 12.79 4.09 -19.91
CA MET A 312 13.69 3.93 -18.78
C MET A 312 14.51 5.21 -18.57
N PRO A 313 14.88 5.56 -17.32
CA PRO A 313 15.69 6.74 -17.05
C PRO A 313 17.18 6.58 -17.41
N TRP A 314 17.57 5.47 -18.06
CA TRP A 314 18.93 5.20 -18.51
C TRP A 314 18.99 4.77 -19.99
N PRO A 315 20.12 5.01 -20.68
CA PRO A 315 20.35 4.47 -22.02
C PRO A 315 20.31 2.94 -22.02
N ARG A 316 19.78 2.35 -23.10
CA ARG A 316 19.72 0.90 -23.26
C ARG A 316 20.11 0.47 -24.67
N GLU A 317 20.75 -0.68 -24.76
CA GLU A 317 21.01 -1.40 -26.01
C GLU A 317 20.34 -2.77 -25.91
N GLU A 318 19.36 -3.03 -26.78
CA GLU A 318 18.51 -4.22 -26.71
C GLU A 318 18.07 -4.64 -28.11
N VAL A 319 17.95 -5.95 -28.33
CA VAL A 319 17.34 -6.52 -29.54
C VAL A 319 15.82 -6.50 -29.39
N ILE A 320 15.15 -5.69 -30.20
CA ILE A 320 13.68 -5.58 -30.18
C ILE A 320 13.07 -6.57 -31.18
N ASN A 321 12.31 -7.54 -30.66
CA ASN A 321 11.46 -8.40 -31.46
C ASN A 321 10.06 -7.77 -31.59
N THR A 322 9.70 -7.31 -32.79
CA THR A 322 8.41 -6.69 -33.05
C THR A 322 7.83 -7.10 -34.41
N THR A 323 6.53 -6.87 -34.59
CA THR A 323 5.83 -7.11 -35.85
C THR A 323 5.42 -5.78 -36.47
N VAL A 324 5.84 -5.56 -37.72
CA VAL A 324 5.43 -4.39 -38.52
C VAL A 324 4.41 -4.80 -39.57
N ARG A 325 3.41 -3.96 -39.82
CA ARG A 325 2.45 -4.15 -40.91
C ARG A 325 2.78 -3.16 -42.02
N LEU A 326 3.08 -3.69 -43.19
CA LEU A 326 3.53 -2.91 -44.34
C LEU A 326 2.66 -3.26 -45.56
N ARG A 327 2.45 -2.27 -46.43
CA ARG A 327 1.82 -2.52 -47.75
C ARG A 327 2.81 -3.14 -48.74
N ALA A 328 4.10 -2.87 -48.56
CA ALA A 328 5.17 -3.33 -49.43
C ALA A 328 5.56 -4.79 -49.15
N SER A 329 5.99 -5.51 -50.20
CA SER A 329 6.53 -6.87 -50.12
C SER A 329 7.99 -6.92 -49.63
N GLN A 330 8.67 -5.79 -49.64
CA GLN A 330 10.05 -5.61 -49.19
C GLN A 330 10.18 -4.29 -48.44
N PHE A 331 11.10 -4.22 -47.47
CA PHE A 331 11.37 -3.02 -46.70
C PHE A 331 12.82 -2.95 -46.26
N ASN A 332 13.28 -1.74 -45.91
CA ASN A 332 14.55 -1.49 -45.25
C ASN A 332 14.31 -0.53 -44.09
N LEU A 333 15.00 -0.72 -42.97
CA LEU A 333 14.97 0.21 -41.84
C LEU A 333 16.12 1.21 -41.97
N ARG A 334 15.83 2.49 -41.75
CA ARG A 334 16.79 3.59 -41.78
C ARG A 334 16.56 4.49 -40.57
N ASP A 335 17.63 5.01 -39.99
CA ASP A 335 17.62 6.07 -38.98
C ASP A 335 18.19 7.37 -39.57
N ASP A 336 18.13 8.46 -38.81
CA ASP A 336 18.61 9.79 -39.23
C ASP A 336 20.13 9.84 -39.46
N ARG A 337 20.88 8.80 -39.05
CA ARG A 337 22.34 8.65 -39.22
C ARG A 337 22.74 7.58 -40.24
N SER A 338 21.78 7.05 -40.99
CA SER A 338 21.97 6.08 -42.08
C SER A 338 22.56 4.72 -41.66
N LEU A 339 21.65 3.85 -41.20
CA LEU A 339 21.62 2.36 -41.17
C LEU A 339 21.88 1.67 -39.81
N TYR A 340 20.90 0.87 -39.39
CA TYR A 340 21.11 -0.28 -38.50
C TYR A 340 21.35 -1.57 -39.29
N ARG A 341 22.15 -2.48 -38.72
CA ARG A 341 22.24 -3.89 -39.11
C ARG A 341 20.97 -4.62 -38.69
N ILE A 342 20.12 -4.97 -39.66
CA ILE A 342 19.05 -5.95 -39.47
C ILE A 342 19.71 -7.31 -39.21
N LEU A 343 19.50 -7.89 -38.03
CA LEU A 343 20.08 -9.20 -37.67
C LEU A 343 19.22 -10.37 -38.18
N PHE A 344 17.88 -10.22 -38.24
CA PHE A 344 16.99 -11.28 -38.72
C PHE A 344 15.59 -10.74 -39.09
N VAL A 345 15.01 -11.23 -40.21
CA VAL A 345 13.61 -10.98 -40.60
C VAL A 345 12.95 -12.34 -40.87
N MET A 346 11.87 -12.65 -40.16
CA MET A 346 11.00 -13.77 -40.51
C MET A 346 9.70 -13.26 -41.12
N PRO A 347 9.36 -13.63 -42.37
CA PRO A 347 8.06 -13.33 -42.93
C PRO A 347 6.98 -14.15 -42.20
N VAL A 348 6.15 -13.49 -41.41
CA VAL A 348 4.91 -14.08 -40.88
C VAL A 348 3.78 -13.74 -41.86
N ARG A 349 3.47 -14.64 -42.79
CA ARG A 349 2.25 -14.53 -43.61
C ARG A 349 1.07 -14.94 -42.73
N SER A 350 0.33 -13.99 -42.17
CA SER A 350 -1.03 -14.28 -41.70
C SER A 350 -1.92 -14.44 -42.92
N ILE A 351 -2.21 -15.67 -43.30
CA ILE A 351 -3.33 -15.97 -44.20
C ILE A 351 -4.57 -15.75 -43.35
N GLN A 352 -5.24 -14.61 -43.51
CA GLN A 352 -6.63 -14.48 -43.04
C GLN A 352 -7.46 -15.44 -43.90
N ALA A 353 -8.06 -16.43 -43.25
CA ALA A 353 -9.14 -17.23 -43.82
C ALA A 353 -10.46 -16.47 -43.69
#